data_AF-A0A8J2Q8B8-F1
#
_entry.id   AF-A0A8J2Q8B8-F1
#
_cell.length_a   1.000
_cell.length_b   1.000
_cell.length_c   1.000
_cell.angle_alpha   90.00
_cell.angle_beta   90.00
_cell.angle_gamma   90.00
#
_symmetry.space_group_name_H-M   'P 1'
#
loop_
_entity.id
_entity.type
_entity.pdbx_description
1 polymer ?
#
loop_
_entity_poly.entity_id
_entity_poly.type
_entity_poly.pdbx_seq_one_letter_code
_entity_poly.pdbx_strand_id
1 'polypeptide(L)'
;MSQSLLHQKNANERRLPENCRDRYVIRRLAKSSDGITITDLELLRKTFMERFNNCKEHSERIYELKSAIYAINEIEICSSNFQWLTQYQYILNWCYCQIRFISNPTERVQLFFEVKEKYRKMFEMLSDVDDVNKLTSYLHWSQLCYQYAELVDRESLSWCIEAIINAKNALFITSSGKSTLSGKTETNESYRSKSTNSINGNEQLENIGTVNQRRVKIATVGLIQSNVLKAENIYMRAH
;
A
#
# COMPACT_ATOMS: atom_id res chain seq x y z
N MET A 1 -11.60 -30.22 29.94
CA MET A 1 -10.38 -29.42 29.63
C MET A 1 -10.58 -28.03 30.19
N SER A 2 -9.79 -27.67 31.19
CA SER A 2 -10.12 -26.68 32.22
C SER A 2 -9.99 -25.22 31.75
N GLN A 3 -10.90 -24.38 32.25
CA GLN A 3 -10.88 -22.90 32.12
C GLN A 3 -9.54 -22.26 32.51
N SER A 4 -8.68 -22.96 33.29
CA SER A 4 -7.35 -22.47 33.65
C SER A 4 -6.36 -22.40 32.47
N LEU A 5 -6.49 -23.27 31.47
CA LEU A 5 -5.67 -23.21 30.24
C LEU A 5 -6.08 -22.03 29.34
N LEU A 6 -7.38 -21.75 29.26
CA LEU A 6 -7.92 -20.57 28.55
C LEU A 6 -7.58 -19.25 29.26
N HIS A 7 -7.54 -19.25 30.60
CA HIS A 7 -7.07 -18.10 31.37
C HIS A 7 -5.55 -17.91 31.32
N GLN A 8 -4.74 -18.98 31.32
CA GLN A 8 -3.29 -18.85 31.11
C GLN A 8 -2.94 -18.35 29.70
N LYS A 9 -3.67 -18.81 28.67
CA LYS A 9 -3.48 -18.34 27.29
C LYS A 9 -3.81 -16.85 27.14
N ASN A 10 -4.89 -16.38 27.78
CA ASN A 10 -5.27 -14.97 27.83
C ASN A 10 -4.36 -14.11 28.73
N ALA A 11 -3.79 -14.67 29.80
CA ALA A 11 -2.87 -13.94 30.69
C ALA A 11 -1.52 -13.68 30.03
N ASN A 12 -1.02 -14.63 29.22
CA ASN A 12 0.21 -14.43 28.44
C ASN A 12 0.05 -13.45 27.27
N GLU A 13 -1.17 -13.25 26.77
CA GLU A 13 -1.47 -12.26 25.72
C GLU A 13 -1.67 -10.83 26.26
N ARG A 14 -1.77 -10.64 27.58
CA ARG A 14 -2.21 -9.38 28.22
C ARG A 14 -1.11 -8.41 28.67
N ARG A 15 0.17 -8.68 28.41
CA ARG A 15 1.23 -7.68 28.65
C ARG A 15 2.13 -7.57 27.44
N LEU A 16 1.76 -6.67 26.53
CA LEU A 16 2.75 -6.00 25.70
C LEU A 16 3.66 -5.22 26.66
N PRO A 17 4.99 -5.35 26.58
CA PRO A 17 5.84 -4.58 27.46
C PRO A 17 5.71 -3.12 27.06
N GLU A 18 5.26 -2.29 28.00
CA GLU A 18 5.29 -0.83 27.88
C GLU A 18 6.71 -0.31 27.53
N ASN A 19 7.73 -1.15 27.78
CA ASN A 19 9.16 -0.98 27.51
C ASN A 19 9.69 -1.79 26.31
N CYS A 20 8.97 -1.91 25.19
CA CYS A 20 9.61 -2.49 24.00
C CYS A 20 10.76 -1.58 23.53
N ARG A 21 11.95 -2.17 23.34
CA ARG A 21 13.16 -1.48 22.86
C ARG A 21 12.89 -0.60 21.64
N ASP A 22 11.98 -1.05 20.78
CA ASP A 22 11.63 -0.40 19.52
C ASP A 22 10.91 0.93 19.71
N ARG A 23 10.06 1.08 20.74
CA ARG A 23 9.46 2.39 21.08
C ARG A 23 10.52 3.41 21.46
N TYR A 24 11.49 3.00 22.27
CA TYR A 24 12.57 3.90 22.67
C TYR A 24 13.38 4.35 21.44
N VAL A 25 13.69 3.42 20.54
CA VAL A 25 14.38 3.72 19.28
C VAL A 25 13.56 4.71 18.44
N ILE A 26 12.28 4.43 18.20
CA ILE A 26 11.41 5.29 17.38
C ILE A 26 11.27 6.69 17.99
N ARG A 27 11.04 6.80 19.30
CA ARG A 27 10.96 8.09 19.99
C ARG A 27 12.27 8.87 19.94
N ARG A 28 13.40 8.18 19.96
CA ARG A 28 14.71 8.82 19.83
C ARG A 28 14.94 9.32 18.39
N LEU A 29 14.58 8.52 17.39
CA LEU A 29 14.66 8.92 15.98
C LEU A 29 13.75 10.12 15.69
N ALA A 30 12.52 10.10 16.20
CA ALA A 30 11.56 11.20 16.06
C ALA A 30 12.04 12.52 16.69
N LYS A 31 12.90 12.47 17.73
CA LYS A 31 13.51 13.64 18.37
C LYS A 31 14.80 14.11 17.72
N SER A 32 15.30 13.40 16.71
CA SER A 32 16.49 13.83 15.97
C SER A 32 16.17 15.06 15.11
N SER A 33 17.19 15.82 14.72
CA SER A 33 17.01 17.02 13.87
C SER A 33 16.32 16.70 12.55
N ASP A 34 16.54 15.50 12.02
CA ASP A 34 16.08 15.08 10.70
C ASP A 34 14.74 14.32 10.78
N GLY A 35 14.21 14.12 11.98
CA GLY A 35 13.05 13.25 12.24
C GLY A 35 13.33 11.80 11.85
N ILE A 36 12.26 11.04 11.58
CA ILE A 36 12.38 9.67 11.08
C ILE A 36 12.62 9.73 9.56
N THR A 37 13.75 9.20 9.10
CA THR A 37 14.13 9.21 7.68
C THR A 37 13.59 8.00 6.90
N ILE A 38 13.71 8.04 5.56
CA ILE A 38 13.39 6.91 4.68
C ILE A 38 14.24 5.68 5.04
N THR A 39 15.53 5.88 5.31
CA THR A 39 16.48 4.83 5.71
C THR A 39 16.11 4.22 7.04
N ASP A 40 15.66 5.04 8.01
CA ASP A 40 15.19 4.55 9.31
C ASP A 40 13.98 3.63 9.16
N LEU A 41 12.99 4.03 8.35
CA LEU A 41 11.83 3.20 8.05
C LEU A 41 12.24 1.88 7.38
N GLU A 42 13.14 1.92 6.39
CA GLU A 42 13.62 0.70 5.74
C GLU A 42 14.34 -0.23 6.73
N LEU A 43 15.17 0.32 7.61
CA LEU A 43 15.88 -0.46 8.64
C LEU A 43 14.92 -1.06 9.66
N LEU A 44 13.94 -0.29 10.13
CA LEU A 44 12.88 -0.78 11.01
C LEU A 44 12.11 -1.94 10.36
N ARG A 45 11.73 -1.79 9.09
CA ARG A 45 11.07 -2.85 8.30
C ARG A 45 11.86 -4.14 8.31
N LYS A 46 13.14 -4.06 7.92
CA LYS A 46 14.03 -5.23 7.84
C LYS A 46 14.19 -5.88 9.22
N THR A 47 14.39 -5.06 10.25
CA THR A 47 14.59 -5.53 11.63
C THR A 47 13.36 -6.24 12.18
N PHE A 48 12.15 -5.72 11.93
CA PHE A 48 10.91 -6.37 12.37
C PHE A 48 10.68 -7.69 11.63
N MET A 49 10.86 -7.70 10.31
CA MET A 49 10.69 -8.91 9.48
C MET A 49 11.70 -9.99 9.86
N GLU A 50 12.96 -9.64 10.06
CA GLU A 50 14.02 -10.58 10.44
C GLU A 50 13.74 -11.24 11.79
N ARG A 51 13.40 -10.44 12.82
CA ARG A 51 13.04 -10.98 14.14
C ARG A 51 11.84 -11.91 14.06
N PHE A 52 10.78 -11.50 13.38
CA PHE A 52 9.59 -12.32 13.21
C PHE A 52 9.88 -13.66 12.51
N ASN A 53 10.73 -13.64 11.46
CA ASN A 53 11.10 -14.85 10.72
C ASN A 53 11.99 -15.79 11.54
N ASN A 54 12.79 -15.25 12.46
CA ASN A 54 13.66 -16.02 13.34
C ASN A 54 12.91 -16.66 14.54
N CYS A 55 11.67 -16.25 14.80
CA CYS A 55 10.82 -16.88 15.81
C CYS A 55 10.46 -18.32 15.43
N LYS A 56 10.65 -19.24 16.38
CA LYS A 56 10.38 -20.67 16.20
C LYS A 56 8.96 -21.02 16.62
N GLU A 57 8.49 -20.39 17.69
CA GLU A 57 7.17 -20.64 18.25
C GLU A 57 6.13 -19.62 17.74
N HIS A 58 4.87 -20.06 17.69
CA HIS A 58 3.77 -19.18 17.30
C HIS A 58 3.58 -18.01 18.28
N SER A 59 3.72 -18.26 19.58
CA SER A 59 3.63 -17.23 20.62
C SER A 59 4.68 -16.13 20.46
N GLU A 60 5.92 -16.51 20.09
CA GLU A 60 7.01 -15.56 19.81
C GLU A 60 6.69 -14.70 18.59
N ARG A 61 6.14 -15.29 17.52
CA ARG A 61 5.72 -14.54 16.33
C ARG A 61 4.62 -13.54 16.64
N ILE A 62 3.62 -13.92 17.44
CA ILE A 62 2.56 -13.00 17.86
C ILE A 62 3.13 -11.87 18.72
N TYR A 63 4.05 -12.18 19.63
CA TYR A 63 4.71 -11.18 20.46
C TYR A 63 5.51 -10.17 19.63
N GLU A 64 6.34 -10.63 18.69
CA GLU A 64 7.12 -9.74 17.81
C GLU A 64 6.21 -8.92 16.90
N LEU A 65 5.14 -9.52 16.36
CA LEU A 65 4.16 -8.81 15.52
C LEU A 65 3.49 -7.67 16.31
N LYS A 66 2.99 -7.96 17.51
CA LYS A 66 2.33 -6.94 18.35
C LYS A 66 3.32 -5.86 18.79
N SER A 67 4.56 -6.24 19.08
CA SER A 67 5.63 -5.28 19.41
C SER A 67 5.93 -4.34 18.24
N ALA A 68 6.00 -4.87 17.02
CA ALA A 68 6.18 -4.08 15.80
C ALA A 68 4.99 -3.13 15.57
N ILE A 69 3.75 -3.63 15.63
CA ILE A 69 2.54 -2.80 15.50
C ILE A 69 2.56 -1.64 16.48
N TYR A 70 2.83 -1.94 17.76
CA TYR A 70 2.87 -0.93 18.80
C TYR A 70 3.93 0.14 18.51
N ALA A 71 5.12 -0.28 18.06
CA ALA A 71 6.20 0.62 17.69
C ALA A 71 5.82 1.51 16.49
N ILE A 72 5.27 0.94 15.43
CA ILE A 72 4.86 1.65 14.21
C ILE A 72 3.75 2.65 14.50
N ASN A 73 2.83 2.32 15.41
CA ASN A 73 1.74 3.23 15.77
C ASN A 73 2.22 4.53 16.42
N GLU A 74 3.43 4.55 17.02
CA GLU A 74 4.07 5.75 17.57
C GLU A 74 4.70 6.65 16.48
N ILE A 75 4.87 6.14 15.26
CA ILE A 75 5.35 6.94 14.14
C ILE A 75 4.21 7.87 13.69
N GLU A 76 4.46 9.17 13.80
CA GLU A 76 3.61 10.20 13.24
C GLU A 76 3.82 10.31 11.72
N ILE A 77 2.72 10.40 10.97
CA ILE A 77 2.76 10.57 9.52
C ILE A 77 2.89 12.07 9.26
N CYS A 78 4.12 12.56 9.19
CA CYS A 78 4.44 14.00 9.11
C CYS A 78 5.12 14.42 7.80
N SER A 79 5.34 13.49 6.86
CA SER A 79 6.01 13.77 5.59
C SER A 79 5.08 13.53 4.41
N SER A 80 5.01 14.50 3.49
CA SER A 80 4.37 14.36 2.17
C SER A 80 5.29 13.70 1.13
N ASN A 81 6.53 13.35 1.51
CA ASN A 81 7.46 12.68 0.62
C ASN A 81 6.93 11.29 0.25
N PHE A 82 6.68 11.06 -1.04
CA PHE A 82 6.13 9.80 -1.55
C PHE A 82 6.98 8.57 -1.21
N GLN A 83 8.31 8.68 -1.24
CA GLN A 83 9.20 7.57 -0.89
C GLN A 83 9.13 7.25 0.61
N TRP A 84 9.02 8.27 1.45
CA TRP A 84 8.81 8.11 2.89
C TRP A 84 7.49 7.38 3.18
N LEU A 85 6.40 7.86 2.58
CA LEU A 85 5.07 7.24 2.71
C LEU A 85 5.07 5.80 2.19
N THR A 86 5.78 5.52 1.10
CA THR A 86 5.94 4.18 0.55
C THR A 86 6.65 3.24 1.53
N GLN A 87 7.76 3.67 2.16
CA GLN A 87 8.45 2.82 3.14
C GLN A 87 7.58 2.57 4.37
N TYR A 88 6.91 3.60 4.88
CA TYR A 88 5.99 3.46 6.01
C TYR A 88 4.86 2.48 5.66
N GLN A 89 4.28 2.62 4.47
CA GLN A 89 3.23 1.75 3.97
C GLN A 89 3.67 0.28 3.86
N TYR A 90 4.90 0.00 3.44
CA TYR A 90 5.42 -1.38 3.39
C TYR A 90 5.49 -2.05 4.76
N ILE A 91 5.90 -1.30 5.78
CA ILE A 91 5.94 -1.80 7.16
C ILE A 91 4.50 -2.06 7.65
N LEU A 92 3.62 -1.08 7.43
CA LEU A 92 2.22 -1.15 7.83
C LEU A 92 1.55 -2.38 7.21
N ASN A 93 1.63 -2.54 5.89
CA ASN A 93 1.04 -3.68 5.20
C ASN A 93 1.60 -5.01 5.65
N TRP A 94 2.91 -5.09 5.89
CA TRP A 94 3.48 -6.31 6.42
C TRP A 94 2.83 -6.69 7.74
N CYS A 95 2.79 -5.78 8.72
CA CYS A 95 2.15 -6.05 10.01
C CYS A 95 0.67 -6.45 9.85
N TYR A 96 -0.08 -5.67 9.09
CA TYR A 96 -1.52 -5.87 8.98
C TYR A 96 -1.93 -7.04 8.09
N CYS A 97 -1.06 -7.53 7.19
CA CYS A 97 -1.27 -8.85 6.55
C CYS A 97 -1.15 -10.02 7.55
N GLN A 98 -0.49 -9.83 8.69
CA GLN A 98 -0.29 -10.87 9.70
C GLN A 98 -1.35 -10.87 10.82
N ILE A 99 -2.23 -9.86 10.95
CA ILE A 99 -3.18 -9.80 12.10
C ILE A 99 -4.14 -10.99 12.15
N ARG A 100 -4.38 -11.68 11.02
CA ARG A 100 -5.12 -12.96 10.98
C ARG A 100 -4.57 -14.03 11.93
N PHE A 101 -3.30 -13.95 12.31
CA PHE A 101 -2.67 -14.89 13.24
C PHE A 101 -2.96 -14.58 14.70
N ILE A 102 -3.48 -13.39 15.02
CA ILE A 102 -3.91 -13.03 16.37
C ILE A 102 -5.22 -13.74 16.67
N SER A 103 -5.23 -14.57 17.71
CA SER A 103 -6.38 -15.44 18.03
C SER A 103 -7.61 -14.65 18.49
N ASN A 104 -7.40 -13.54 19.21
CA ASN A 104 -8.47 -12.72 19.78
C ASN A 104 -9.22 -11.91 18.70
N PRO A 105 -10.52 -12.16 18.45
CA PRO A 105 -11.28 -11.44 17.43
C PRO A 105 -11.45 -9.94 17.72
N THR A 106 -11.71 -9.56 18.98
CA THR A 106 -11.86 -8.15 19.38
C THR A 106 -10.58 -7.37 19.14
N GLU A 107 -9.43 -7.98 19.44
CA GLU A 107 -8.12 -7.39 19.15
C GLU A 107 -7.90 -7.20 17.65
N ARG A 108 -8.28 -8.18 16.81
CA ARG A 108 -8.18 -8.03 15.34
C ARG A 108 -9.03 -6.87 14.82
N VAL A 109 -10.25 -6.70 15.34
CA VAL A 109 -11.15 -5.58 14.99
C VAL A 109 -10.50 -4.25 15.34
N GLN A 110 -10.00 -4.10 16.57
CA GLN A 110 -9.33 -2.88 17.00
C GLN A 110 -8.13 -2.55 16.10
N LEU A 111 -7.27 -3.53 15.84
CA LEU A 111 -6.10 -3.38 14.98
C LEU A 111 -6.49 -2.98 13.55
N PHE A 112 -7.56 -3.57 12.99
CA PHE A 112 -8.07 -3.19 11.68
C PHE A 112 -8.46 -1.70 11.62
N PHE A 113 -9.14 -1.19 12.64
CA PHE A 113 -9.49 0.23 12.70
C PHE A 113 -8.24 1.12 12.90
N GLU A 114 -7.26 0.69 13.68
CA GLU A 114 -6.00 1.43 13.83
C GLU A 114 -5.25 1.59 12.50
N VAL A 115 -5.16 0.53 11.67
CA VAL A 115 -4.55 0.64 10.34
C VAL A 115 -5.37 1.52 9.40
N LYS A 116 -6.71 1.44 9.47
CA LYS A 116 -7.60 2.29 8.69
C LYS A 116 -7.32 3.77 8.95
N GLU A 117 -7.19 4.16 10.22
CA GLU A 117 -6.86 5.55 10.60
C GLU A 117 -5.52 6.01 10.04
N LYS A 118 -4.49 5.14 10.04
CA LYS A 118 -3.20 5.45 9.43
C LYS A 118 -3.33 5.60 7.91
N TYR A 119 -4.13 4.77 7.26
CA TYR A 119 -4.42 4.90 5.84
C TYR A 119 -5.19 6.17 5.47
N ARG A 120 -6.17 6.58 6.28
CA ARG A 120 -6.86 7.86 6.10
C ARG A 120 -5.86 9.01 6.05
N LYS A 121 -4.97 9.10 7.05
CA LYS A 121 -3.91 10.12 7.11
C LYS A 121 -2.95 10.04 5.91
N MET A 122 -2.54 8.85 5.50
CA MET A 122 -1.70 8.71 4.30
C MET A 122 -2.41 9.23 3.05
N PHE A 123 -3.70 8.94 2.88
CA PHE A 123 -4.47 9.42 1.74
C PHE A 123 -4.65 10.94 1.74
N GLU A 124 -4.83 11.54 2.92
CA GLU A 124 -4.82 13.00 3.07
C GLU A 124 -3.48 13.60 2.61
N MET A 125 -2.35 13.01 3.02
CA MET A 125 -1.00 13.44 2.61
C MET A 125 -0.71 13.21 1.12
N LEU A 126 -1.44 12.29 0.47
CA LEU A 126 -1.34 11.98 -0.95
C LEU A 126 -2.37 12.73 -1.81
N SER A 127 -3.13 13.65 -1.24
CA SER A 127 -4.16 14.43 -1.96
C SER A 127 -3.58 15.15 -3.19
N ASP A 128 -2.44 15.81 -3.03
CA ASP A 128 -1.75 16.56 -4.10
C ASP A 128 -0.90 15.69 -5.04
N VAL A 129 -0.78 14.38 -4.76
CA VAL A 129 -0.05 13.45 -5.62
C VAL A 129 -0.93 13.01 -6.79
N ASP A 130 -0.34 12.99 -7.99
CA ASP A 130 -0.98 12.49 -9.21
C ASP A 130 -1.67 11.12 -8.99
N ASP A 131 -2.90 10.99 -9.49
CA ASP A 131 -3.76 9.84 -9.23
C ASP A 131 -3.13 8.51 -9.63
N VAL A 132 -2.35 8.49 -10.70
CA VAL A 132 -1.67 7.29 -11.20
C VAL A 132 -0.48 6.92 -10.30
N ASN A 133 0.17 7.91 -9.71
CA ASN A 133 1.32 7.69 -8.83
C ASN A 133 0.92 7.11 -7.47
N LYS A 134 -0.22 7.54 -6.91
CA LYS A 134 -0.73 7.00 -5.63
C LYS A 134 -1.50 5.68 -5.74
N LEU A 135 -1.71 5.14 -6.94
CA LEU A 135 -2.40 3.85 -7.16
C LEU A 135 -1.85 2.68 -6.33
N THR A 136 -0.54 2.60 -6.14
CA THR A 136 0.07 1.53 -5.33
C THR A 136 -0.44 1.57 -3.90
N SER A 137 -0.69 2.78 -3.36
CA SER A 137 -1.17 2.92 -2.00
C SER A 137 -2.62 2.45 -1.84
N TYR A 138 -3.47 2.74 -2.83
CA TYR A 138 -4.83 2.21 -2.89
C TYR A 138 -4.89 0.71 -3.17
N LEU A 139 -3.94 0.16 -3.95
CA LEU A 139 -3.83 -1.28 -4.15
C LEU A 139 -3.61 -2.00 -2.81
N HIS A 140 -2.64 -1.54 -2.03
CA HIS A 140 -2.38 -2.13 -0.72
C HIS A 140 -3.57 -2.04 0.24
N TRP A 141 -4.24 -0.89 0.28
CA TRP A 141 -5.45 -0.75 1.09
C TRP A 141 -6.56 -1.71 0.62
N SER A 142 -6.80 -1.79 -0.70
CA SER A 142 -7.81 -2.70 -1.26
C SER A 142 -7.52 -4.17 -0.93
N GLN A 143 -6.24 -4.56 -0.86
CA GLN A 143 -5.84 -5.91 -0.44
C GLN A 143 -6.21 -6.18 1.02
N LEU A 144 -5.98 -5.22 1.92
CA LEU A 144 -6.41 -5.32 3.33
C LEU A 144 -7.93 -5.36 3.44
N CYS A 145 -8.64 -4.54 2.67
CA CYS A 145 -10.11 -4.58 2.63
C CYS A 145 -10.62 -5.95 2.19
N TYR A 146 -10.03 -6.55 1.16
CA TYR A 146 -10.43 -7.89 0.76
C TYR A 146 -10.07 -8.95 1.81
N GLN A 147 -8.87 -8.86 2.39
CA GLN A 147 -8.38 -9.84 3.37
C GLN A 147 -9.20 -9.83 4.67
N TYR A 148 -9.75 -8.67 5.05
CA TYR A 148 -10.54 -8.47 6.26
C TYR A 148 -11.94 -7.95 5.94
N ALA A 149 -12.56 -8.47 4.88
CA ALA A 149 -13.81 -7.95 4.34
C ALA A 149 -14.97 -7.99 5.34
N GLU A 150 -14.93 -8.86 6.35
CA GLU A 150 -15.88 -8.89 7.45
C GLU A 150 -15.80 -7.66 8.39
N LEU A 151 -14.69 -6.91 8.34
CA LEU A 151 -14.42 -5.73 9.16
C LEU A 151 -14.56 -4.42 8.39
N VAL A 152 -14.64 -4.50 7.07
CA VAL A 152 -14.65 -3.35 6.16
C VAL A 152 -15.96 -2.58 6.28
N ASP A 153 -15.88 -1.25 6.17
CA ASP A 153 -17.03 -0.37 6.06
C ASP A 153 -17.09 0.36 4.71
N ARG A 154 -18.21 1.09 4.50
CA ARG A 154 -18.44 1.81 3.24
C ARG A 154 -17.38 2.87 2.95
N GLU A 155 -16.88 3.56 3.97
CA GLU A 155 -15.81 4.57 3.83
C GLU A 155 -14.52 3.92 3.29
N SER A 156 -14.15 2.75 3.82
CA SER A 156 -12.95 2.02 3.38
C SER A 156 -13.01 1.65 1.89
N LEU A 157 -14.19 1.29 1.40
CA LEU A 157 -14.42 0.94 0.00
C LEU A 157 -14.51 2.17 -0.90
N SER A 158 -15.14 3.26 -0.43
CA SER A 158 -15.29 4.48 -1.23
C SER A 158 -13.95 5.08 -1.63
N TRP A 159 -12.95 5.06 -0.74
CA TRP A 159 -11.58 5.49 -1.07
C TRP A 159 -11.00 4.73 -2.27
N CYS A 160 -11.22 3.41 -2.35
CA CYS A 160 -10.74 2.61 -3.47
C CYS A 160 -11.51 2.91 -4.76
N ILE A 161 -12.83 3.10 -4.66
CA ILE A 161 -13.70 3.41 -5.79
C ILE A 161 -13.33 4.76 -6.40
N GLU A 162 -13.15 5.79 -5.57
CA GLU A 162 -12.71 7.12 -6.00
C GLU A 162 -11.35 7.06 -6.70
N ALA A 163 -10.38 6.34 -6.12
CA ALA A 163 -9.07 6.15 -6.74
C ALA A 163 -9.15 5.46 -8.10
N ILE A 164 -10.02 4.46 -8.27
CA ILE A 164 -10.28 3.81 -9.56
C ILE A 164 -10.81 4.81 -10.58
N ILE A 165 -11.83 5.61 -10.20
CA ILE A 165 -12.46 6.58 -11.09
C ILE A 165 -11.43 7.61 -11.56
N ASN A 166 -10.70 8.21 -10.62
CA ASN A 166 -9.72 9.25 -10.92
C ASN A 166 -8.58 8.72 -11.79
N ALA A 167 -8.03 7.54 -11.46
CA ALA A 167 -6.98 6.93 -12.26
C ALA A 167 -7.46 6.52 -13.66
N LYS A 168 -8.71 6.06 -13.82
CA LYS A 168 -9.28 5.78 -15.14
C LYS A 168 -9.36 7.06 -15.98
N ASN A 169 -9.84 8.15 -15.39
CA ASN A 169 -9.90 9.43 -16.09
C ASN A 169 -8.50 9.88 -16.55
N ALA A 170 -7.49 9.81 -15.67
CA ALA A 170 -6.12 10.16 -16.02
C ALA A 170 -5.52 9.26 -17.11
N LEU A 171 -5.72 7.94 -17.01
CA LEU A 171 -5.10 6.95 -17.90
C LEU A 171 -5.80 6.79 -19.25
N PHE A 172 -7.11 7.01 -19.36
CA PHE A 172 -7.87 6.72 -20.58
C PHE A 172 -8.24 7.97 -21.38
N ILE A 173 -8.35 9.16 -20.76
CA ILE A 173 -8.63 10.41 -21.49
C ILE A 173 -7.40 10.88 -22.28
N THR A 174 -6.19 10.62 -21.78
CA THR A 174 -4.93 10.99 -22.45
C THR A 174 -4.64 10.19 -23.73
N SER A 175 -5.26 9.03 -23.97
CA SER A 175 -5.13 8.30 -25.26
C SER A 175 -5.94 8.89 -26.40
N SER A 176 -6.99 9.66 -26.11
CA SER A 176 -7.96 10.07 -27.13
C SER A 176 -7.50 11.30 -27.94
N GLY A 177 -6.42 11.97 -27.55
CA GLY A 177 -6.01 13.28 -28.07
C GLY A 177 -4.75 13.35 -28.94
N LYS A 178 -4.08 12.23 -29.26
CA LYS A 178 -2.87 12.21 -30.12
C LYS A 178 -3.08 11.50 -31.45
N SER A 179 -4.23 11.74 -32.08
CA SER A 179 -4.48 11.42 -33.50
C SER A 179 -4.76 12.71 -34.28
N THR A 180 -3.76 13.58 -34.39
CA THR A 180 -3.70 14.57 -35.48
C THR A 180 -3.09 13.90 -36.71
N LEU A 181 -3.81 12.93 -37.29
CA LEU A 181 -3.58 12.58 -38.69
C LEU A 181 -4.26 13.68 -39.51
N SER A 182 -3.50 14.76 -39.75
CA SER A 182 -3.91 15.85 -40.63
C SER A 182 -4.12 15.27 -42.03
N GLY A 183 -5.38 15.07 -42.41
CA GLY A 183 -5.77 14.89 -43.78
C GLY A 183 -5.50 16.19 -44.54
N LYS A 184 -4.59 16.15 -45.50
CA LYS A 184 -4.62 17.01 -46.68
C LYS A 184 -4.35 16.17 -47.92
N THR A 185 -5.21 16.43 -48.89
CA THR A 185 -5.45 15.75 -50.14
C THR A 185 -4.30 15.90 -51.15
N GLU A 186 -4.33 15.01 -52.13
CA GLU A 186 -3.40 14.67 -53.21
C GLU A 186 -2.75 15.82 -54.01
N THR A 187 -1.52 15.60 -54.49
CA THR A 187 -1.08 15.87 -55.89
C THR A 187 0.31 15.25 -56.17
N ASN A 188 0.54 14.94 -57.45
CA ASN A 188 1.48 13.99 -58.06
C ASN A 188 3.01 14.22 -57.91
N GLU A 189 3.72 13.11 -58.13
CA GLU A 189 5.02 12.95 -58.84
C GLU A 189 6.39 13.09 -58.13
N SER A 190 6.98 11.90 -57.94
CA SER A 190 8.31 11.46 -58.42
C SER A 190 9.60 11.71 -57.61
N TYR A 191 10.29 10.57 -57.38
CA TYR A 191 11.70 10.31 -57.08
C TYR A 191 12.38 11.05 -55.91
N ARG A 192 12.79 10.28 -54.89
CA ARG A 192 14.21 9.85 -54.69
C ARG A 192 14.38 9.25 -53.30
N SER A 193 14.48 7.93 -53.25
CA SER A 193 14.90 7.18 -52.08
C SER A 193 16.42 7.34 -51.88
N LYS A 194 16.82 7.92 -50.75
CA LYS A 194 18.01 7.48 -50.01
C LYS A 194 17.73 7.65 -48.51
N SER A 195 17.56 6.49 -47.88
CA SER A 195 17.30 6.23 -46.48
C SER A 195 18.29 6.95 -45.56
N THR A 196 17.77 7.84 -44.72
CA THR A 196 18.35 8.22 -43.43
C THR A 196 17.76 7.30 -42.36
N ASN A 197 18.30 6.09 -42.22
CA ASN A 197 17.99 5.24 -41.07
C ASN A 197 19.04 5.47 -39.97
N SER A 198 18.88 6.57 -39.24
CA SER A 198 19.29 6.61 -37.82
C SER A 198 18.02 6.55 -36.99
N ILE A 199 17.42 5.36 -36.90
CA ILE A 199 16.32 5.09 -35.98
C ILE A 199 16.86 5.32 -34.58
N ASN A 200 16.29 6.33 -33.92
CA ASN A 200 16.68 6.84 -32.62
C ASN A 200 16.33 5.77 -31.56
N GLY A 201 17.26 4.84 -31.29
CA GLY A 201 17.04 3.69 -30.39
C GLY A 201 16.63 4.10 -28.97
N ASN A 202 17.00 5.31 -28.54
CA ASN A 202 16.61 5.86 -27.24
C ASN A 202 15.12 6.23 -27.18
N GLU A 203 14.53 6.77 -28.26
CA GLU A 203 13.11 7.12 -28.32
C GLU A 203 12.22 5.87 -28.33
N GLN A 204 12.63 4.80 -29.02
CA GLN A 204 11.90 3.52 -28.98
C GLN A 204 11.96 2.87 -27.60
N LEU A 205 13.12 2.90 -26.92
CA LEU A 205 13.27 2.34 -25.58
C LEU A 205 12.45 3.11 -24.53
N GLU A 206 12.45 4.45 -24.60
CA GLU A 206 11.63 5.32 -23.74
C GLU A 206 10.13 5.15 -24.01
N ASN A 207 9.73 4.98 -25.26
CA ASN A 207 8.34 4.69 -25.63
C ASN A 207 7.89 3.30 -25.13
N ILE A 208 8.75 2.28 -25.21
CA ILE A 208 8.47 0.96 -24.63
C ILE A 208 8.36 1.05 -23.10
N GLY A 209 9.24 1.80 -22.45
CA GLY A 209 9.22 2.02 -21.00
C GLY A 209 7.92 2.69 -20.52
N THR A 210 7.51 3.75 -21.19
CA THR A 210 6.26 4.48 -20.87
C THR A 210 5.00 3.65 -21.15
N VAL A 211 4.97 2.88 -22.25
CA VAL A 211 3.87 1.95 -22.54
C VAL A 211 3.79 0.84 -21.49
N ASN A 212 4.93 0.28 -21.06
CA ASN A 212 4.96 -0.75 -20.02
C ASN A 212 4.50 -0.20 -18.67
N GLN A 213 4.95 0.99 -18.28
CA GLN A 213 4.46 1.66 -17.06
C GLN A 213 2.95 1.86 -17.11
N ARG A 214 2.41 2.36 -18.23
CA ARG A 214 0.96 2.54 -18.40
C ARG A 214 0.19 1.23 -18.26
N ARG A 215 0.67 0.13 -18.86
CA ARG A 215 0.07 -1.20 -18.73
C ARG A 215 0.03 -1.68 -17.28
N VAL A 216 1.12 -1.50 -16.53
CA VAL A 216 1.20 -1.84 -15.10
C VAL A 216 0.17 -1.04 -14.30
N LYS A 217 0.01 0.25 -14.59
CA LYS A 217 -0.98 1.11 -13.90
C LYS A 217 -2.42 0.69 -14.21
N ILE A 218 -2.73 0.34 -15.46
CA ILE A 218 -4.04 -0.21 -15.84
C ILE A 218 -4.31 -1.54 -15.12
N ALA A 219 -3.32 -2.45 -15.08
CA ALA A 219 -3.45 -3.70 -14.34
C ALA A 219 -3.67 -3.46 -12.84
N THR A 220 -2.99 -2.46 -12.26
CA THR A 220 -3.16 -2.06 -10.86
C THR A 220 -4.60 -1.61 -10.58
N VAL A 221 -5.19 -0.77 -11.45
CA VAL A 221 -6.60 -0.38 -11.35
C VAL A 221 -7.52 -1.61 -11.39
N GLY A 222 -7.27 -2.55 -12.30
CA GLY A 222 -8.03 -3.80 -12.40
C GLY A 222 -7.94 -4.66 -11.12
N LEU A 223 -6.77 -4.73 -10.49
CA LEU A 223 -6.59 -5.44 -9.22
C LEU A 223 -7.34 -4.77 -8.07
N ILE A 224 -7.29 -3.44 -7.96
CA ILE A 224 -8.07 -2.69 -6.96
C ILE A 224 -9.55 -2.99 -7.14
N GLN A 225 -10.05 -2.89 -8.38
CA GLN A 225 -11.46 -3.15 -8.70
C GLN A 225 -11.87 -4.59 -8.33
N SER A 226 -11.01 -5.58 -8.61
CA SER A 226 -11.27 -6.97 -8.22
C SER A 226 -11.35 -7.15 -6.71
N ASN A 227 -10.45 -6.52 -5.96
CA ASN A 227 -10.44 -6.59 -4.50
C ASN A 227 -11.69 -5.94 -3.89
N VAL A 228 -12.09 -4.76 -4.38
CA VAL A 228 -13.32 -4.06 -3.95
C VAL A 228 -14.54 -4.95 -4.15
N LEU A 229 -14.72 -5.51 -5.35
CA LEU A 229 -15.85 -6.39 -5.64
C LEU A 229 -15.89 -7.62 -4.73
N LYS A 230 -14.73 -8.22 -4.43
CA LYS A 230 -14.67 -9.36 -3.51
C LYS A 230 -15.01 -8.96 -2.08
N ALA A 231 -14.50 -7.81 -1.62
CA ALA A 231 -14.80 -7.28 -0.30
C ALA A 231 -16.29 -6.93 -0.14
N GLU A 232 -16.88 -6.24 -1.12
CA GLU A 232 -18.31 -5.90 -1.16
C GLU A 232 -19.21 -7.14 -1.09
N ASN A 233 -18.88 -8.19 -1.85
CA ASN A 233 -19.65 -9.43 -1.83
C ASN A 233 -19.66 -10.11 -0.46
N ILE A 234 -18.58 -10.00 0.31
CA ILE A 234 -18.51 -10.53 1.68
C ILE A 234 -19.26 -9.59 2.64
N TYR A 235 -19.03 -8.28 2.52
CA TYR A 235 -19.70 -7.26 3.33
C TYR A 235 -21.23 -7.39 3.25
N MET A 236 -21.79 -7.54 2.04
CA MET A 236 -23.23 -7.71 1.78
C MET A 236 -23.82 -9.05 2.27
N ARG A 237 -22.97 -10.03 2.61
CA ARG A 237 -23.41 -11.31 3.19
C ARG A 237 -23.33 -11.30 4.71
N ALA A 238 -22.49 -10.45 5.28
CA ALA A 238 -22.27 -10.33 6.71
C ALA A 238 -23.22 -9.33 7.39
N HIS A 239 -23.81 -8.41 6.62
CA HIS A 239 -24.72 -7.34 7.05
C HIS A 239 -25.99 -7.35 6.20
#